data_AF-A0A916GN64-F1
#
_entry.id   AF-A0A916GN64-F1
#
_cell.length_a   1.000
_cell.length_b   1.000
_cell.length_c   1.000
_cell.angle_alpha   90.00
_cell.angle_beta   90.00
_cell.angle_gamma   90.00
#
_symmetry.space_group_name_H-M   'P 1'
#
loop_
_entity.id
_entity.type
_entity.pdbx_description
1 polymer ?
#
loop_
_entity_poly.entity_id
_entity_poly.type
_entity_poly.pdbx_seq_one_letter_code
_entity_poly.pdbx_strand_id
1 'polypeptide(L)'
;EREAHEEAMRRAVLTLWQTRMLRTAKLSVMDEVANALTYYDTTFLRELPRLYNRIEDLLCARVDGWATRPGGCELAPFLRPGSWIGGDRDGNPFVTAEILAAAMRAQSRRALAFYLEQLHKLGASLSPAAMLADISPELAELARQSPDRNPHRDDEPYRRAIAGLYARLAATARELDDLEAPRHAVADAAPYAAAAGFAADLDVLHRSLTASGSALLARGRLRRLRRAVSVFGFHLAPIDLRQNSDVHARTVHELFEAARPGTDYAGRSEDGRIALLLAELATPRLLASPFVEYSAETMGELAIFRAAREIHRRYGKAAIENVIISKADGVSDILEVALLAKEAGLLRPREGELDVNIVPLFETIGDLAASGATMDKLLGLPAYKRLLASRGLAQECMLGYSDSNKDGGFLTSGWSLYRAEIALVEVFARHGVALRLFHGRGGSVGRGGGPSYQAILAQPAGAVQGRIRITEQGEVIASKYANPELGRRNLEILAAATLEATLLPHEHDAPRPEFLAAMEELSDHAFRAYRDLVYETPGFERYFWESTVIAEIAALNIGSRPASRKKTTAIEDLRAIPW
;
A
#
# COMPACT_ATOMS: atom_id res chain seq x y z
N GLU A 1 -7.71 -12.80 43.73
CA GLU A 1 -7.81 -12.47 42.28
C GLU A 1 -8.22 -11.02 42.04
N ARG A 2 -9.40 -10.56 42.50
CA ARG A 2 -9.85 -9.16 42.32
C ARG A 2 -8.82 -8.12 42.79
N GLU A 3 -8.29 -8.25 44.01
CA GLU A 3 -7.27 -7.34 44.54
C GLU A 3 -6.02 -7.30 43.67
N ALA A 4 -5.58 -8.44 43.14
CA ALA A 4 -4.44 -8.52 42.23
C ALA A 4 -4.71 -7.81 40.89
N HIS A 5 -5.95 -7.89 40.38
CA HIS A 5 -6.36 -7.13 39.18
C HIS A 5 -6.42 -5.62 39.45
N GLU A 6 -6.96 -5.21 40.60
CA GLU A 6 -6.99 -3.79 40.99
C GLU A 6 -5.57 -3.23 41.17
N GLU A 7 -4.66 -3.99 41.80
CA GLU A 7 -3.26 -3.62 41.93
C GLU A 7 -2.57 -3.53 40.56
N ALA A 8 -2.80 -4.50 39.67
CA ALA A 8 -2.27 -4.48 38.30
C ALA A 8 -2.76 -3.24 37.52
N MET A 9 -4.04 -2.89 37.66
CA MET A 9 -4.61 -1.68 37.05
C MET A 9 -3.96 -0.42 37.61
N ARG A 10 -3.79 -0.32 38.93
CA ARG A 10 -3.11 0.83 39.56
C ARG A 10 -1.66 0.95 39.08
N ARG A 11 -0.91 -0.16 38.98
CA ARG A 11 0.44 -0.16 38.42
C ARG A 11 0.46 0.31 36.96
N ALA A 12 -0.48 -0.15 36.14
CA ALA A 12 -0.58 0.29 34.74
C ALA A 12 -0.87 1.79 34.62
N VAL A 13 -1.84 2.31 35.38
CA VAL A 13 -2.18 3.75 35.41
C VAL A 13 -1.00 4.57 35.91
N LEU A 14 -0.34 4.15 37.00
CA LEU A 14 0.83 4.85 37.53
C LEU A 14 1.99 4.85 36.53
N THR A 15 2.21 3.72 35.83
CA THR A 15 3.22 3.62 34.79
C THR A 15 2.92 4.63 33.67
N LEU A 16 1.68 4.70 33.18
CA LEU A 16 1.29 5.67 32.16
C LEU A 16 1.46 7.12 32.65
N TRP A 17 1.08 7.40 33.90
CA TRP A 17 1.23 8.73 34.52
C TRP A 17 2.70 9.18 34.63
N GLN A 18 3.60 8.23 34.90
CA GLN A 18 5.04 8.47 35.01
C GLN A 18 5.79 8.31 33.68
N THR A 19 5.12 7.89 32.61
CA THR A 19 5.71 7.75 31.27
C THR A 19 5.55 9.06 30.51
N ARG A 20 6.66 9.55 29.96
CA ARG A 20 6.67 10.80 29.18
C ARG A 20 5.80 10.66 27.93
N MET A 21 4.81 11.55 27.78
CA MET A 21 3.94 11.60 26.59
C MET A 21 4.52 12.44 25.43
N LEU A 22 5.36 13.45 25.74
CA LEU A 22 5.91 14.38 24.75
C LEU A 22 7.32 14.00 24.31
N ARG A 23 7.61 14.12 23.02
CA ARG A 23 8.95 13.85 22.47
C ARG A 23 9.85 15.06 22.59
N THR A 24 11.08 14.86 23.07
CA THR A 24 12.11 15.90 23.16
C THR A 24 12.93 16.04 21.88
N ALA A 25 12.84 15.08 20.97
CA ALA A 25 13.52 15.08 19.68
C ALA A 25 12.53 14.77 18.55
N LYS A 26 12.82 15.28 17.35
CA LYS A 26 12.03 15.03 16.14
C LYS A 26 12.07 13.55 15.77
N LEU A 27 10.94 13.01 15.32
CA LEU A 27 10.87 11.65 14.80
C LEU A 27 11.73 11.51 13.53
N SER A 28 12.52 10.46 13.48
CA SER A 28 13.06 9.98 12.21
C SER A 28 12.00 9.18 11.44
N VAL A 29 12.21 8.99 10.14
CA VAL A 29 11.33 8.14 9.31
C VAL A 29 11.32 6.70 9.85
N MET A 30 12.45 6.19 10.34
CA MET A 30 12.51 4.83 10.90
C MET A 30 11.75 4.68 12.22
N ASP A 31 11.61 5.75 13.01
CA ASP A 31 10.74 5.72 14.19
C ASP A 31 9.27 5.61 13.78
N GLU A 32 8.86 6.30 12.71
CA GLU A 32 7.51 6.17 12.14
C GLU A 32 7.28 4.73 11.62
N VAL A 33 8.26 4.13 10.93
CA VAL A 33 8.20 2.73 10.50
C VAL A 33 8.02 1.81 11.71
N ALA A 34 8.84 1.97 12.76
CA ALA A 34 8.77 1.14 13.96
C ALA A 34 7.40 1.24 14.66
N ASN A 35 6.86 2.46 14.78
CA ASN A 35 5.54 2.69 15.36
C ASN A 35 4.43 2.01 14.55
N ALA A 36 4.44 2.16 13.23
CA ALA A 36 3.42 1.54 12.36
C ALA A 36 3.48 0.00 12.40
N LEU A 37 4.68 -0.58 12.47
CA LEU A 37 4.86 -2.03 12.56
C LEU A 37 4.21 -2.64 13.81
N THR A 38 4.02 -1.88 14.89
CA THR A 38 3.33 -2.39 16.09
C THR A 38 1.90 -2.87 15.82
N TYR A 39 1.18 -2.23 14.89
CA TYR A 39 -0.18 -2.63 14.51
C TYR A 39 -0.23 -3.96 13.75
N TYR A 40 0.87 -4.36 13.11
CA TYR A 40 0.95 -5.67 12.47
C TYR A 40 1.01 -6.79 13.50
N ASP A 41 1.72 -6.60 14.61
CA ASP A 41 1.81 -7.60 15.68
C ASP A 41 0.48 -7.82 16.39
N THR A 42 -0.18 -6.71 16.72
CA THR A 42 -1.42 -6.72 17.49
C THR A 42 -2.58 -7.17 16.62
N THR A 43 -2.72 -6.61 15.42
CA THR A 43 -3.93 -6.74 14.60
C THR A 43 -3.66 -7.46 13.28
N PHE A 44 -2.89 -6.89 12.34
CA PHE A 44 -2.93 -7.38 10.95
C PHE A 44 -2.44 -8.83 10.79
N LEU A 45 -1.28 -9.22 11.34
CA LEU A 45 -0.74 -10.58 11.18
C LEU A 45 -1.61 -11.67 11.84
N ARG A 46 -2.52 -11.28 12.73
CA ARG A 46 -3.36 -12.21 13.51
C ARG A 46 -4.81 -12.21 13.06
N GLU A 47 -5.41 -11.04 12.93
CA GLU A 47 -6.83 -10.87 12.67
C GLU A 47 -7.18 -10.92 11.19
N LEU A 48 -6.31 -10.44 10.30
CA LEU A 48 -6.58 -10.54 8.87
C LEU A 48 -6.66 -12.00 8.40
N PRO A 49 -5.72 -12.90 8.77
CA PRO A 49 -5.88 -14.33 8.49
C PRO A 49 -7.16 -14.95 9.08
N ARG A 50 -7.59 -14.49 10.28
CA ARG A 50 -8.84 -14.95 10.90
C ARG A 50 -10.06 -14.50 10.11
N LEU A 51 -10.04 -13.26 9.61
CA LEU A 51 -11.11 -12.71 8.78
C LEU A 51 -11.28 -13.52 7.48
N TYR A 52 -10.19 -13.76 6.74
CA TYR A 52 -10.24 -14.60 5.54
C TYR A 52 -10.83 -15.98 5.84
N ASN A 53 -10.32 -16.66 6.86
CA ASN A 53 -10.82 -17.98 7.24
C ASN A 53 -12.32 -17.96 7.55
N ARG A 54 -12.79 -16.90 8.24
CA ARG A 54 -14.21 -16.73 8.55
C ARG A 54 -15.05 -16.52 7.30
N ILE A 55 -14.60 -15.68 6.37
CA ILE A 55 -15.32 -15.43 5.11
C ILE A 55 -15.40 -16.72 4.30
N GLU A 56 -14.30 -17.46 4.16
CA GLU A 56 -14.28 -18.75 3.48
C GLU A 56 -15.24 -19.76 4.12
N ASP A 57 -15.26 -19.84 5.45
CA ASP A 57 -16.15 -20.74 6.18
C ASP A 57 -17.62 -20.37 5.95
N LEU A 58 -17.94 -19.06 5.95
CA LEU A 58 -19.28 -18.57 5.65
C LEU A 58 -19.70 -18.87 4.22
N LEU A 59 -18.80 -18.69 3.24
CA LEU A 59 -19.06 -18.99 1.84
C LEU A 59 -19.30 -20.48 1.63
N CYS A 60 -18.44 -21.35 2.19
CA CYS A 60 -18.63 -22.80 2.08
C CYS A 60 -19.89 -23.31 2.78
N ALA A 61 -20.36 -22.61 3.81
CA ALA A 61 -21.59 -22.97 4.53
C ALA A 61 -22.88 -22.42 3.91
N ARG A 62 -22.81 -21.32 3.16
CA ARG A 62 -24.01 -20.58 2.67
C ARG A 62 -24.17 -20.53 1.16
N VAL A 63 -23.11 -20.80 0.39
CA VAL A 63 -23.14 -20.72 -1.07
C VAL A 63 -22.99 -22.13 -1.64
N ASP A 64 -24.07 -22.61 -2.26
CA ASP A 64 -24.11 -23.94 -2.86
C ASP A 64 -23.00 -24.10 -3.92
N GLY A 65 -22.31 -25.25 -3.89
CA GLY A 65 -21.21 -25.55 -4.81
C GLY A 65 -19.89 -24.80 -4.54
N TRP A 66 -19.83 -23.91 -3.54
CA TRP A 66 -18.60 -23.14 -3.25
C TRP A 66 -17.43 -24.03 -2.82
N ALA A 67 -17.69 -25.06 -1.99
CA ALA A 67 -16.66 -25.96 -1.52
C ALA A 67 -16.04 -26.83 -2.64
N THR A 68 -16.79 -27.05 -3.74
CA THR A 68 -16.41 -27.92 -4.85
C THR A 68 -15.84 -27.15 -6.05
N ARG A 69 -15.70 -25.82 -5.97
CA ARG A 69 -15.15 -25.01 -7.06
C ARG A 69 -13.67 -25.32 -7.31
N PRO A 70 -13.15 -25.09 -8.53
CA PRO A 70 -11.71 -25.09 -8.78
C PRO A 70 -10.98 -24.14 -7.81
N GLY A 71 -9.96 -24.66 -7.11
CA GLY A 71 -9.27 -23.95 -6.03
C GLY A 71 -9.89 -24.13 -4.63
N GLY A 72 -10.98 -24.89 -4.50
CA GLY A 72 -11.61 -25.23 -3.23
C GLY A 72 -12.21 -24.02 -2.49
N CYS A 73 -12.27 -24.11 -1.16
CA CYS A 73 -12.82 -23.05 -0.32
C CYS A 73 -11.96 -21.76 -0.29
N GLU A 74 -10.67 -21.81 -0.66
CA GLU A 74 -9.70 -20.74 -0.37
C GLU A 74 -9.84 -19.52 -1.28
N LEU A 75 -9.87 -18.33 -0.68
CA LEU A 75 -9.95 -17.07 -1.41
C LEU A 75 -8.55 -16.59 -1.83
N ALA A 76 -8.49 -15.87 -2.95
CA ALA A 76 -7.32 -15.06 -3.27
C ALA A 76 -7.19 -13.90 -2.26
N PRO A 77 -5.97 -13.44 -1.92
CA PRO A 77 -5.79 -12.32 -1.01
C PRO A 77 -6.29 -11.02 -1.69
N PHE A 78 -7.49 -10.57 -1.33
CA PHE A 78 -8.16 -9.38 -1.85
C PHE A 78 -8.01 -8.14 -0.93
N LEU A 79 -8.02 -8.31 0.38
CA LEU A 79 -7.74 -7.28 1.37
C LEU A 79 -6.26 -7.32 1.76
N ARG A 80 -5.52 -6.25 1.43
CA ARG A 80 -4.07 -6.13 1.61
C ARG A 80 -3.73 -4.77 2.22
N PRO A 81 -3.03 -4.72 3.36
CA PRO A 81 -2.44 -3.48 3.86
C PRO A 81 -1.33 -2.99 2.92
N GLY A 82 -1.14 -1.67 2.85
CA GLY A 82 0.00 -1.03 2.18
C GLY A 82 0.62 0.01 3.11
N SER A 83 1.82 0.49 2.77
CA SER A 83 2.53 1.50 3.55
C SER A 83 3.06 2.62 2.66
N TRP A 84 2.91 3.87 3.11
CA TRP A 84 3.63 5.02 2.55
C TRP A 84 4.92 5.32 3.30
N ILE A 85 5.05 4.81 4.52
CA ILE A 85 6.16 5.15 5.41
C ILE A 85 7.44 4.53 4.88
N GLY A 86 8.42 5.38 4.56
CA GLY A 86 9.67 5.00 3.91
C GLY A 86 9.67 5.09 2.38
N GLY A 87 8.51 5.37 1.74
CA GLY A 87 8.43 5.54 0.28
C GLY A 87 7.82 6.88 -0.18
N ASP A 88 7.03 7.55 0.67
CA ASP A 88 6.47 8.87 0.39
C ASP A 88 7.51 9.99 0.64
N ARG A 89 8.08 10.50 -0.46
CA ARG A 89 9.14 11.52 -0.44
C ARG A 89 8.70 12.91 -0.91
N ASP A 90 7.41 13.11 -1.19
CA ASP A 90 6.85 14.39 -1.68
C ASP A 90 7.14 15.58 -0.72
N GLY A 91 8.22 16.31 -0.99
CA GLY A 91 8.83 17.30 -0.09
C GLY A 91 9.14 16.77 1.33
N ASN A 92 9.54 15.50 1.43
CA ASN A 92 10.21 14.94 2.59
C ASN A 92 11.64 14.52 2.20
N PRO A 93 12.65 15.39 2.35
CA PRO A 93 14.02 15.08 1.93
C PRO A 93 14.67 13.97 2.76
N PHE A 94 14.08 13.58 3.89
CA PHE A 94 14.60 12.52 4.75
C PHE A 94 14.25 11.11 4.26
N VAL A 95 13.42 10.97 3.22
CA VAL A 95 13.07 9.68 2.62
C VAL A 95 13.99 9.42 1.43
N THR A 96 15.13 8.81 1.71
CA THR A 96 16.16 8.45 0.71
C THR A 96 16.05 6.99 0.28
N ALA A 97 16.85 6.58 -0.71
CA ALA A 97 16.96 5.19 -1.16
C ALA A 97 17.37 4.24 -0.02
N GLU A 98 18.26 4.68 0.87
CA GLU A 98 18.70 3.93 2.06
C GLU A 98 17.56 3.75 3.06
N ILE A 99 16.74 4.79 3.27
CA ILE A 99 15.57 4.74 4.14
C ILE A 99 14.50 3.82 3.57
N LEU A 100 14.25 3.88 2.25
CA LEU A 100 13.36 2.93 1.57
C LEU A 100 13.80 1.48 1.78
N ALA A 101 15.09 1.19 1.59
CA ALA A 101 15.66 -0.14 1.82
C ALA A 101 15.57 -0.57 3.30
N ALA A 102 15.83 0.36 4.23
CA ALA A 102 15.74 0.09 5.67
C ALA A 102 14.30 -0.16 6.13
N ALA A 103 13.33 0.60 5.61
CA ALA A 103 11.91 0.40 5.87
C ALA A 103 11.46 -0.98 5.37
N MET A 104 11.89 -1.37 4.15
CA MET A 104 11.57 -2.67 3.58
C MET A 104 12.14 -3.82 4.42
N ARG A 105 13.42 -3.70 4.83
CA ARG A 105 14.08 -4.66 5.74
C ARG A 105 13.33 -4.77 7.06
N ALA A 106 12.92 -3.66 7.67
CA ALA A 106 12.18 -3.69 8.94
C ALA A 106 10.85 -4.43 8.83
N GLN A 107 10.11 -4.22 7.73
CA GLN A 107 8.89 -4.95 7.41
C GLN A 107 9.15 -6.46 7.23
N SER A 108 10.13 -6.83 6.41
CA SER A 108 10.49 -8.23 6.15
C SER A 108 10.89 -8.96 7.43
N ARG A 109 11.77 -8.36 8.24
CA ARG A 109 12.17 -8.90 9.55
C ARG A 109 10.97 -9.16 10.44
N ARG A 110 9.95 -8.29 10.41
CA ARG A 110 8.76 -8.46 11.23
C ARG A 110 7.91 -9.66 10.78
N ALA A 111 7.69 -9.80 9.47
CA ALA A 111 6.97 -10.95 8.91
C ALA A 111 7.69 -12.27 9.23
N LEU A 112 8.99 -12.35 8.97
CA LEU A 112 9.80 -13.55 9.18
C LEU A 112 9.86 -13.95 10.67
N ALA A 113 10.05 -13.00 11.57
CA ALA A 113 10.00 -13.25 13.02
C ALA A 113 8.64 -13.83 13.45
N PHE A 114 7.54 -13.29 12.91
CA PHE A 114 6.20 -13.82 13.19
C PHE A 114 6.04 -15.25 12.67
N TYR A 115 6.47 -15.55 11.45
CA TYR A 115 6.38 -16.90 10.87
C TYR A 115 7.21 -17.93 11.64
N LEU A 116 8.44 -17.57 12.04
CA LEU A 116 9.29 -18.42 12.88
C LEU A 116 8.60 -18.75 14.21
N GLU A 117 8.03 -17.74 14.87
CA GLU A 117 7.25 -17.92 16.10
C GLU A 117 6.02 -18.83 15.88
N GLN A 118 5.32 -18.69 14.74
CA GLN A 118 4.18 -19.55 14.42
C GLN A 118 4.59 -20.99 14.10
N LEU A 119 5.67 -21.21 13.35
CA LEU A 119 6.21 -22.54 13.06
C LEU A 119 6.65 -23.24 14.35
N HIS A 120 7.34 -22.54 15.24
CA HIS A 120 7.74 -23.11 16.51
C HIS A 120 6.54 -23.61 17.32
N LYS A 121 5.50 -22.76 17.45
CA LYS A 121 4.26 -23.13 18.15
C LYS A 121 3.49 -24.25 17.43
N LEU A 122 3.57 -24.31 16.10
CA LEU A 122 2.96 -25.37 15.32
C LEU A 122 3.69 -26.71 15.56
N GLY A 123 5.02 -26.73 15.51
CA GLY A 123 5.82 -27.93 15.77
C GLY A 123 5.63 -28.48 17.18
N ALA A 124 5.43 -27.60 18.17
CA ALA A 124 5.11 -28.02 19.53
C ALA A 124 3.75 -28.76 19.66
N SER A 125 2.77 -28.41 18.82
CA SER A 125 1.38 -28.90 18.95
C SER A 125 0.93 -29.91 17.88
N LEU A 126 1.58 -29.96 16.71
CA LEU A 126 1.22 -30.87 15.62
C LEU A 126 2.12 -32.11 15.63
N SER A 127 1.74 -33.11 16.44
CA SER A 127 2.47 -34.37 16.60
C SER A 127 1.68 -35.66 16.29
N PRO A 128 0.82 -35.73 15.24
CA PRO A 128 0.33 -37.03 14.79
C PRO A 128 1.49 -37.97 14.48
N ALA A 129 1.45 -39.15 15.09
CA ALA A 129 2.43 -40.20 14.86
C ALA A 129 2.06 -41.01 13.60
N ALA A 130 3.06 -41.43 12.83
CA ALA A 130 2.88 -42.21 11.60
C ALA A 130 2.21 -43.57 11.84
N MET A 131 2.26 -44.10 13.07
CA MET A 131 1.55 -45.32 13.45
C MET A 131 0.04 -45.11 13.65
N LEU A 132 -0.41 -43.87 13.86
CA LEU A 132 -1.79 -43.54 14.21
C LEU A 132 -2.54 -42.81 13.08
N ALA A 133 -1.82 -42.18 12.16
CA ALA A 133 -2.40 -41.43 11.06
C ALA A 133 -1.58 -41.59 9.78
N ASP A 134 -2.29 -41.80 8.67
CA ASP A 134 -1.68 -41.84 7.35
C ASP A 134 -1.01 -40.49 7.01
N ILE A 135 0.04 -40.58 6.20
CA ILE A 135 0.76 -39.42 5.68
C ILE A 135 0.86 -39.50 4.16
N SER A 136 0.85 -38.33 3.53
CA SER A 136 1.14 -38.22 2.10
C SER A 136 2.62 -38.50 1.79
N PRO A 137 2.94 -39.05 0.60
CA PRO A 137 4.32 -39.22 0.16
C PRO A 137 5.14 -37.92 0.19
N GLU A 138 4.52 -36.79 -0.15
CA GLU A 138 5.16 -35.47 -0.14
C GLU A 138 5.53 -35.03 1.28
N LEU A 139 4.68 -35.32 2.27
CA LEU A 139 5.01 -35.06 3.67
C LEU A 139 6.14 -35.95 4.17
N ALA A 140 6.12 -37.24 3.79
CA ALA A 140 7.19 -38.17 4.13
C ALA A 140 8.54 -37.68 3.59
N GLU A 141 8.55 -37.14 2.38
CA GLU A 141 9.74 -36.54 1.77
C GLU A 141 10.22 -35.28 2.52
N LEU A 142 9.31 -34.36 2.88
CA LEU A 142 9.67 -33.20 3.72
C LEU A 142 10.26 -33.62 5.08
N ALA A 143 9.68 -34.65 5.71
CA ALA A 143 10.18 -35.18 6.98
C ALA A 143 11.57 -35.83 6.83
N ARG A 144 11.81 -36.51 5.71
CA ARG A 144 13.11 -37.12 5.37
C ARG A 144 14.19 -36.08 5.10
N GLN A 145 13.85 -35.00 4.41
CA GLN A 145 14.75 -33.87 4.12
C GLN A 145 15.03 -33.00 5.35
N SER A 146 14.18 -33.05 6.38
CA SER A 146 14.40 -32.32 7.63
C SER A 146 15.78 -32.62 8.20
N PRO A 147 16.49 -31.63 8.78
CA PRO A 147 17.73 -31.86 9.51
C PRO A 147 17.52 -32.46 10.91
N ASP A 148 16.28 -32.55 11.41
CA ASP A 148 16.01 -33.17 12.72
C ASP A 148 16.33 -34.69 12.68
N ARG A 149 17.21 -35.13 13.57
CA ARG A 149 17.67 -36.52 13.73
C ARG A 149 17.34 -37.08 15.12
N ASN A 150 16.51 -36.40 15.90
CA ASN A 150 16.17 -36.85 17.24
C ASN A 150 15.34 -38.15 17.16
N PRO A 151 15.84 -39.28 17.71
CA PRO A 151 15.13 -40.56 17.64
C PRO A 151 13.72 -40.54 18.25
N HIS A 152 13.49 -39.65 19.23
CA HIS A 152 12.17 -39.48 19.86
C HIS A 152 11.12 -38.83 18.95
N ARG A 153 11.49 -38.41 17.74
CA ARG A 153 10.59 -37.79 16.75
C ARG A 153 10.54 -38.55 15.45
N ASP A 154 11.18 -39.72 15.36
CA ASP A 154 11.25 -40.49 14.12
C ASP A 154 9.87 -40.90 13.61
N ASP A 155 8.94 -41.18 14.53
CA ASP A 155 7.55 -41.50 14.23
C ASP A 155 6.63 -40.27 14.11
N GLU A 156 7.14 -39.03 14.22
CA GLU A 156 6.38 -37.78 14.17
C GLU A 156 6.69 -36.97 12.88
N PRO A 157 6.23 -37.42 11.70
CA PRO A 157 6.61 -36.85 10.40
C PRO A 157 6.25 -35.36 10.26
N TYR A 158 5.11 -34.93 10.80
CA TYR A 158 4.70 -33.52 10.79
C TYR A 158 5.67 -32.65 11.59
N ARG A 159 6.07 -33.09 12.78
CA ARG A 159 6.99 -32.33 13.65
C ARG A 159 8.38 -32.25 13.00
N ARG A 160 8.86 -33.34 12.41
CA ARG A 160 10.12 -33.38 11.65
C ARG A 160 10.08 -32.43 10.46
N ALA A 161 9.03 -32.49 9.62
CA ALA A 161 8.87 -31.58 8.50
C ALA A 161 8.89 -30.11 8.98
N ILE A 162 8.13 -29.77 10.02
CA ILE A 162 8.11 -28.40 10.58
C ILE A 162 9.49 -27.95 11.08
N ALA A 163 10.28 -28.83 11.70
CA ALA A 163 11.64 -28.51 12.10
C ALA A 163 12.54 -28.16 10.89
N GLY A 164 12.37 -28.87 9.78
CA GLY A 164 13.02 -28.55 8.50
C GLY A 164 12.57 -27.22 7.93
N LEU A 165 11.25 -26.97 7.89
CA LEU A 165 10.69 -25.68 7.46
C LEU A 165 11.23 -24.52 8.30
N TYR A 166 11.35 -24.71 9.63
CA TYR A 166 11.92 -23.72 10.54
C TYR A 166 13.39 -23.43 10.22
N ALA A 167 14.21 -24.46 10.01
CA ALA A 167 15.62 -24.30 9.66
C ALA A 167 15.79 -23.53 8.34
N ARG A 168 15.02 -23.88 7.31
CA ARG A 168 15.04 -23.17 6.02
C ARG A 168 14.59 -21.72 6.17
N LEU A 169 13.55 -21.45 6.95
CA LEU A 169 13.05 -20.09 7.18
C LEU A 169 14.04 -19.26 8.01
N ALA A 170 14.73 -19.86 8.97
CA ALA A 170 15.79 -19.20 9.74
C ALA A 170 16.97 -18.82 8.83
N ALA A 171 17.40 -19.72 7.95
CA ALA A 171 18.41 -19.42 6.93
C ALA A 171 17.96 -18.29 5.99
N THR A 172 16.69 -18.30 5.58
CA THR A 172 16.08 -17.24 4.75
C THR A 172 16.11 -15.88 5.46
N ALA A 173 15.78 -15.86 6.75
CA ALA A 173 15.80 -14.63 7.56
C ALA A 173 17.21 -14.04 7.72
N ARG A 174 18.22 -14.91 7.85
CA ARG A 174 19.62 -14.50 7.87
C ARG A 174 20.06 -13.95 6.51
N GLU A 175 19.77 -14.63 5.41
CA GLU A 175 20.18 -14.19 4.06
C GLU A 175 19.48 -12.90 3.61
N LEU A 176 18.17 -12.77 3.86
CA LEU A 176 17.42 -11.60 3.43
C LEU A 176 17.80 -10.35 4.25
N ASP A 177 17.92 -10.47 5.57
CA ASP A 177 17.89 -9.30 6.46
C ASP A 177 18.86 -9.35 7.65
N ASP A 178 19.79 -10.30 7.67
CA ASP A 178 20.68 -10.56 8.80
C ASP A 178 19.90 -10.76 10.12
N LEU A 179 18.70 -11.35 10.02
CA LEU A 179 17.84 -11.62 11.17
C LEU A 179 18.17 -13.00 11.76
N GLU A 180 18.75 -12.99 12.95
CA GLU A 180 18.88 -14.21 13.75
C GLU A 180 17.51 -14.68 14.24
N ALA A 181 17.25 -15.98 14.06
CA ALA A 181 16.01 -16.60 14.48
C ALA A 181 15.89 -16.55 16.02
N PRO A 182 14.69 -16.28 16.58
CA PRO A 182 14.51 -16.21 18.04
C PRO A 182 14.89 -17.49 18.79
N ARG A 183 14.89 -18.63 18.08
CA ARG A 183 15.35 -19.93 18.60
C ARG A 183 16.31 -20.52 17.59
N HIS A 184 17.32 -21.21 18.09
CA HIS A 184 18.30 -21.87 17.23
C HIS A 184 17.61 -22.95 16.39
N ALA A 185 17.93 -23.00 15.10
CA ALA A 185 17.49 -24.10 14.24
C ALA A 185 18.16 -25.40 14.69
N VAL A 186 17.53 -26.55 14.42
CA VAL A 186 18.09 -27.85 14.80
C VAL A 186 19.36 -28.20 14.02
N ALA A 187 19.51 -27.66 12.81
CA ALA A 187 20.76 -27.59 12.05
C ALA A 187 20.64 -26.54 10.93
N ASP A 188 21.72 -26.32 10.19
CA ASP A 188 21.74 -25.49 8.98
C ASP A 188 20.90 -26.11 7.85
N ALA A 189 20.26 -25.25 7.05
CA ALA A 189 19.46 -25.64 5.91
C ALA A 189 19.54 -24.59 4.79
N ALA A 190 19.19 -24.99 3.57
CA ALA A 190 19.13 -24.07 2.44
C ALA A 190 17.93 -23.10 2.58
N PRO A 191 18.14 -21.79 2.31
CA PRO A 191 17.09 -20.78 2.38
C PRO A 191 16.02 -20.98 1.30
N TYR A 192 14.84 -20.39 1.51
CA TYR A 192 13.82 -20.28 0.48
C TYR A 192 14.16 -19.15 -0.48
N ALA A 193 14.11 -19.44 -1.78
CA ALA A 193 14.29 -18.40 -2.80
C ALA A 193 13.18 -17.33 -2.78
N ALA A 194 11.96 -17.70 -2.38
CA ALA A 194 10.82 -16.79 -2.27
C ALA A 194 9.75 -17.35 -1.32
N ALA A 195 8.83 -16.46 -0.90
CA ALA A 195 7.71 -16.81 -0.02
C ALA A 195 6.81 -17.93 -0.58
N ALA A 196 6.72 -18.05 -1.91
CA ALA A 196 5.96 -19.11 -2.58
C ALA A 196 6.47 -20.51 -2.25
N GLY A 197 7.78 -20.70 -2.11
CA GLY A 197 8.36 -21.99 -1.71
C GLY A 197 7.97 -22.35 -0.27
N PHE A 198 7.99 -21.38 0.64
CA PHE A 198 7.54 -21.60 2.01
C PHE A 198 6.03 -21.89 2.09
N ALA A 199 5.22 -21.18 1.31
CA ALA A 199 3.78 -21.44 1.21
C ALA A 199 3.50 -22.86 0.69
N ALA A 200 4.22 -23.31 -0.35
CA ALA A 200 4.07 -24.65 -0.90
C ALA A 200 4.37 -25.75 0.12
N ASP A 201 5.41 -25.58 0.92
CA ASP A 201 5.75 -26.53 2.00
C ASP A 201 4.65 -26.58 3.08
N LEU A 202 4.06 -25.43 3.44
CA LEU A 202 2.91 -25.40 4.36
C LEU A 202 1.65 -26.05 3.74
N ASP A 203 1.46 -25.93 2.42
CA ASP A 203 0.36 -26.57 1.71
C ASP A 203 0.50 -28.10 1.70
N VAL A 204 1.73 -28.64 1.67
CA VAL A 204 1.97 -30.08 1.84
C VAL A 204 1.45 -30.56 3.18
N LEU A 205 1.77 -29.85 4.29
CA LEU A 205 1.24 -30.18 5.62
C LEU A 205 -0.30 -30.19 5.62
N HIS A 206 -0.90 -29.18 4.98
CA HIS A 206 -2.36 -29.04 4.93
C HIS A 206 -3.01 -30.16 4.11
N ARG A 207 -2.52 -30.43 2.90
CA ARG A 207 -3.06 -31.50 2.04
C ARG A 207 -2.94 -32.87 2.70
N SER A 208 -1.81 -33.14 3.34
CA SER A 208 -1.60 -34.41 4.06
C SER A 208 -2.63 -34.60 5.18
N LEU A 209 -2.84 -33.59 6.03
CA LEU A 209 -3.84 -33.66 7.11
C LEU A 209 -5.27 -33.82 6.58
N THR A 210 -5.61 -33.13 5.49
CA THR A 210 -6.96 -33.19 4.91
C THR A 210 -7.22 -34.55 4.28
N ALA A 211 -6.24 -35.12 3.58
CA ALA A 211 -6.34 -36.43 2.94
C ALA A 211 -6.37 -37.58 3.96
N SER A 212 -5.69 -37.45 5.11
CA SER A 212 -5.61 -38.49 6.15
C SER A 212 -6.77 -38.46 7.17
N GLY A 213 -7.90 -37.84 6.83
CA GLY A 213 -9.05 -37.70 7.73
C GLY A 213 -8.82 -36.75 8.93
N SER A 214 -7.68 -36.07 9.00
CA SER A 214 -7.27 -35.17 10.08
C SER A 214 -7.51 -33.68 9.77
N ALA A 215 -8.46 -33.38 8.88
CA ALA A 215 -8.74 -32.03 8.38
C ALA A 215 -9.00 -30.99 9.49
N LEU A 216 -9.54 -31.41 10.65
CA LEU A 216 -9.77 -30.54 11.80
C LEU A 216 -8.46 -29.92 12.33
N LEU A 217 -7.36 -30.69 12.37
CA LEU A 217 -6.04 -30.21 12.80
C LEU A 217 -5.50 -29.13 11.83
N ALA A 218 -5.92 -29.17 10.58
CA ALA A 218 -5.51 -28.21 9.56
C ALA A 218 -6.19 -26.83 9.71
N ARG A 219 -7.38 -26.74 10.32
CA ARG A 219 -8.20 -25.50 10.43
C ARG A 219 -7.66 -24.46 11.43
N GLY A 220 -6.69 -24.83 12.27
CA GLY A 220 -6.16 -24.00 13.36
C GLY A 220 -4.99 -23.09 12.97
N ARG A 221 -3.85 -23.28 13.64
CA ARG A 221 -2.64 -22.45 13.46
C ARG A 221 -2.06 -22.58 12.04
N LEU A 222 -2.07 -23.79 11.47
CA LEU A 222 -1.59 -24.04 10.12
C LEU A 222 -2.34 -23.20 9.08
N ARG A 223 -3.69 -23.26 9.06
CA ARG A 223 -4.51 -22.45 8.16
C ARG A 223 -4.23 -20.95 8.30
N ARG A 224 -4.12 -20.44 9.53
CA ARG A 224 -3.81 -19.02 9.77
C ARG A 224 -2.41 -18.64 9.28
N LEU A 225 -1.42 -19.52 9.45
CA LEU A 225 -0.05 -19.29 8.97
C LEU A 225 0.00 -19.30 7.44
N ARG A 226 -0.63 -20.29 6.78
CA ARG A 226 -0.78 -20.35 5.32
C ARG A 226 -1.39 -19.05 4.78
N ARG A 227 -2.48 -18.60 5.41
CA ARG A 227 -3.15 -17.35 5.03
C ARG A 227 -2.30 -16.11 5.29
N ALA A 228 -1.55 -16.06 6.39
CA ALA A 228 -0.62 -14.96 6.65
C ALA A 228 0.45 -14.87 5.55
N VAL A 229 1.10 -15.98 5.21
CA VAL A 229 2.11 -16.00 4.13
C VAL A 229 1.51 -15.59 2.78
N SER A 230 0.29 -16.03 2.48
CA SER A 230 -0.43 -15.64 1.25
C SER A 230 -0.71 -14.13 1.16
N VAL A 231 -1.00 -13.48 2.28
CA VAL A 231 -1.34 -12.05 2.31
C VAL A 231 -0.10 -11.17 2.39
N PHE A 232 0.86 -11.54 3.24
CA PHE A 232 1.97 -10.67 3.63
C PHE A 232 3.31 -11.04 2.96
N GLY A 233 3.43 -12.25 2.39
CA GLY A 233 4.68 -12.73 1.78
C GLY A 233 5.88 -12.58 2.73
N PHE A 234 7.07 -12.34 2.16
CA PHE A 234 8.27 -11.96 2.94
C PHE A 234 8.44 -10.44 3.04
N HIS A 235 7.60 -9.63 2.42
CA HIS A 235 7.70 -8.16 2.43
C HIS A 235 6.77 -7.49 3.45
N LEU A 236 5.87 -8.24 4.10
CA LEU A 236 4.80 -7.74 4.97
C LEU A 236 3.74 -6.93 4.22
N ALA A 237 4.03 -5.70 3.83
CA ALA A 237 3.13 -4.86 3.05
C ALA A 237 3.88 -4.09 1.96
N PRO A 238 3.29 -3.92 0.76
CA PRO A 238 3.87 -3.09 -0.29
C PRO A 238 4.15 -1.68 0.23
N ILE A 239 5.33 -1.16 -0.11
CA ILE A 239 5.66 0.26 0.06
C ILE A 239 5.32 0.99 -1.24
N ASP A 240 4.48 2.01 -1.15
CA ASP A 240 4.25 2.92 -2.27
C ASP A 240 5.36 3.96 -2.34
N LEU A 241 5.83 4.23 -3.55
CA LEU A 241 6.69 5.38 -3.81
C LEU A 241 5.80 6.58 -4.13
N ARG A 242 6.08 7.75 -3.57
CA ARG A 242 5.35 8.99 -3.95
C ARG A 242 6.27 10.18 -4.07
N GLN A 243 6.10 10.96 -5.14
CA GLN A 243 6.82 12.22 -5.37
C GLN A 243 6.01 13.19 -6.21
N ASN A 244 6.33 14.48 -6.08
CA ASN A 244 5.75 15.56 -6.86
C ASN A 244 6.19 15.52 -8.34
N SER A 245 5.25 15.74 -9.26
CA SER A 245 5.49 15.83 -10.72
C SER A 245 6.60 16.82 -11.08
N ASP A 246 6.68 17.98 -10.44
CA ASP A 246 7.68 19.01 -10.74
C ASP A 246 9.12 18.48 -10.55
N VAL A 247 9.34 17.54 -9.62
CA VAL A 247 10.64 16.89 -9.41
C VAL A 247 10.98 15.98 -10.58
N HIS A 248 10.02 15.14 -11.01
CA HIS A 248 10.22 14.25 -12.16
C HIS A 248 10.50 15.06 -13.43
N ALA A 249 9.76 16.14 -13.67
CA ALA A 249 9.96 17.01 -14.83
C ALA A 249 11.36 17.64 -14.86
N ARG A 250 11.87 18.12 -13.72
CA ARG A 250 13.25 18.65 -13.61
C ARG A 250 14.31 17.58 -13.82
N THR A 251 14.12 16.40 -13.21
CA THR A 251 15.03 15.27 -13.41
C THR A 251 15.07 14.84 -14.87
N VAL A 252 13.92 14.67 -15.51
CA VAL A 252 13.82 14.29 -16.93
C VAL A 252 14.42 15.38 -17.83
N HIS A 253 14.19 16.65 -17.52
CA HIS A 253 14.81 17.76 -18.24
C HIS A 253 16.34 17.69 -18.18
N GLU A 254 16.93 17.50 -16.99
CA GLU A 254 18.37 17.38 -16.83
C GLU A 254 18.94 16.16 -17.58
N LEU A 255 18.23 15.02 -17.56
CA LEU A 255 18.63 13.84 -18.32
C LEU A 255 18.66 14.11 -19.84
N PHE A 256 17.65 14.82 -20.37
CA PHE A 256 17.62 15.19 -21.79
C PHE A 256 18.73 16.18 -22.14
N GLU A 257 18.95 17.22 -21.34
CA GLU A 257 20.01 18.20 -21.58
C GLU A 257 21.41 17.57 -21.51
N ALA A 258 21.63 16.66 -20.58
CA ALA A 258 22.89 15.93 -20.47
C ALA A 258 23.14 15.00 -21.68
N ALA A 259 22.09 14.30 -22.14
CA ALA A 259 22.21 13.38 -23.27
C ALA A 259 22.32 14.11 -24.61
N ARG A 260 21.63 15.25 -24.75
CA ARG A 260 21.62 16.09 -25.94
C ARG A 260 21.35 17.55 -25.56
N PRO A 261 22.41 18.36 -25.37
CA PRO A 261 22.26 19.77 -25.03
C PRO A 261 21.39 20.54 -26.04
N GLY A 262 20.53 21.42 -25.52
CA GLY A 262 19.59 22.23 -26.32
C GLY A 262 18.29 21.51 -26.68
N THR A 263 17.94 20.43 -25.98
CA THR A 263 16.65 19.74 -26.18
C THR A 263 15.49 20.58 -25.65
N ASP A 264 15.75 21.36 -24.59
CA ASP A 264 14.86 22.21 -23.82
C ASP A 264 13.53 21.52 -23.51
N TYR A 265 13.61 20.41 -22.77
CA TYR A 265 12.41 19.64 -22.42
C TYR A 265 11.38 20.48 -21.64
N ALA A 266 11.82 21.35 -20.73
CA ALA A 266 10.95 22.15 -19.87
C ALA A 266 10.21 23.26 -20.65
N GLY A 267 10.84 23.83 -21.69
CA GLY A 267 10.23 24.86 -22.53
C GLY A 267 9.23 24.33 -23.57
N ARG A 268 9.04 23.01 -23.68
CA ARG A 268 8.14 22.41 -24.69
C ARG A 268 6.68 22.42 -24.26
N SER A 269 5.80 22.46 -25.26
CA SER A 269 4.38 22.20 -25.08
C SER A 269 4.14 20.75 -24.60
N GLU A 270 2.96 20.50 -24.03
CA GLU A 270 2.56 19.17 -23.57
C GLU A 270 2.72 18.10 -24.66
N ASP A 271 2.24 18.36 -25.87
CA ASP A 271 2.39 17.44 -27.01
C ASP A 271 3.86 17.22 -27.40
N GLY A 272 4.68 18.28 -27.29
CA GLY A 272 6.12 18.19 -27.52
C GLY A 272 6.85 17.34 -26.48
N ARG A 273 6.47 17.45 -25.20
CA ARG A 273 6.98 16.60 -24.11
C ARG A 273 6.57 15.15 -24.32
N ILE A 274 5.29 14.88 -24.59
CA ILE A 274 4.77 13.54 -24.88
C ILE A 274 5.53 12.90 -26.05
N ALA A 275 5.73 13.62 -27.15
CA ALA A 275 6.42 13.09 -28.32
C ALA A 275 7.88 12.66 -28.01
N LEU A 276 8.61 13.48 -27.24
CA LEU A 276 9.98 13.13 -26.81
C LEU A 276 10.01 11.91 -25.89
N LEU A 277 9.13 11.88 -24.88
CA LEU A 277 9.04 10.75 -23.95
C LEU A 277 8.70 9.45 -24.67
N LEU A 278 7.73 9.49 -25.59
CA LEU A 278 7.36 8.31 -26.39
C LEU A 278 8.51 7.83 -27.28
N ALA A 279 9.30 8.75 -27.85
CA ALA A 279 10.48 8.39 -28.63
C ALA A 279 11.54 7.69 -27.76
N GLU A 280 11.81 8.19 -26.56
CA GLU A 280 12.75 7.55 -25.63
C GLU A 280 12.22 6.24 -25.02
N LEU A 281 10.91 6.12 -24.82
CA LEU A 281 10.27 4.88 -24.35
C LEU A 281 10.18 3.81 -25.45
N ALA A 282 10.40 4.15 -26.72
CA ALA A 282 10.42 3.19 -27.82
C ALA A 282 11.72 2.35 -27.87
N THR A 283 12.77 2.77 -27.14
CA THR A 283 14.09 2.14 -27.16
C THR A 283 14.50 1.62 -25.77
N PRO A 284 15.20 0.46 -25.68
CA PRO A 284 15.76 -0.01 -24.41
C PRO A 284 17.02 0.76 -23.97
N ARG A 285 17.53 1.69 -24.81
CA ARG A 285 18.69 2.52 -24.46
C ARG A 285 18.32 3.41 -23.27
N LEU A 286 19.18 3.41 -22.27
CA LEU A 286 19.08 4.29 -21.10
C LEU A 286 19.41 5.73 -21.51
N LEU A 287 18.68 6.68 -20.97
CA LEU A 287 18.93 8.11 -21.16
C LEU A 287 20.04 8.59 -20.22
N ALA A 288 20.08 8.05 -19.00
CA ALA A 288 21.10 8.37 -18.03
C ALA A 288 22.44 7.71 -18.40
N SER A 289 23.54 8.44 -18.24
CA SER A 289 24.91 7.93 -18.45
C SER A 289 25.64 7.84 -17.10
N PRO A 290 26.28 6.71 -16.77
CA PRO A 290 27.09 6.61 -15.56
C PRO A 290 28.38 7.45 -15.61
N PHE A 291 28.69 8.06 -16.76
CA PHE A 291 29.88 8.88 -16.99
C PHE A 291 29.60 10.38 -16.96
N VAL A 292 28.38 10.79 -16.62
CA VAL A 292 27.96 12.19 -16.50
C VAL A 292 27.60 12.48 -15.04
N GLU A 293 28.01 13.64 -14.55
CA GLU A 293 27.60 14.14 -13.25
C GLU A 293 26.24 14.83 -13.36
N TYR A 294 25.33 14.48 -12.45
CA TYR A 294 23.99 15.07 -12.35
C TYR A 294 23.83 15.76 -11.00
N SER A 295 22.82 16.62 -10.90
CA SER A 295 22.40 17.26 -9.66
C SER A 295 22.06 16.24 -8.57
N ALA A 296 22.14 16.67 -7.31
CA ALA A 296 21.78 15.84 -6.16
C ALA A 296 20.31 15.37 -6.20
N GLU A 297 19.40 16.19 -6.75
CA GLU A 297 18.01 15.83 -6.96
C GLU A 297 17.91 14.65 -7.93
N THR A 298 18.45 14.79 -9.15
CA THR A 298 18.43 13.72 -10.17
C THR A 298 19.12 12.44 -9.69
N MET A 299 20.26 12.55 -9.01
CA MET A 299 20.95 11.38 -8.44
C MET A 299 20.10 10.67 -7.39
N GLY A 300 19.44 11.41 -6.50
CA GLY A 300 18.55 10.85 -5.48
C GLY A 300 17.34 10.16 -6.11
N GLU A 301 16.76 10.76 -7.15
CA GLU A 301 15.61 10.23 -7.88
C GLU A 301 15.97 8.92 -8.59
N LEU A 302 17.08 8.88 -9.34
CA LEU A 302 17.58 7.64 -9.95
C LEU A 302 17.91 6.57 -8.90
N ALA A 303 18.45 6.95 -7.74
CA ALA A 303 18.74 6.03 -6.65
C ALA A 303 17.47 5.38 -6.07
N ILE A 304 16.36 6.12 -5.96
CA ILE A 304 15.07 5.57 -5.50
C ILE A 304 14.57 4.47 -6.44
N PHE A 305 14.56 4.70 -7.76
CA PHE A 305 14.10 3.69 -8.71
C PHE A 305 15.04 2.47 -8.76
N ARG A 306 16.36 2.66 -8.63
CA ARG A 306 17.33 1.56 -8.51
C ARG A 306 17.12 0.75 -7.23
N ALA A 307 16.88 1.41 -6.10
CA ALA A 307 16.55 0.73 -4.85
C ALA A 307 15.25 -0.06 -4.96
N ALA A 308 14.25 0.47 -5.66
CA ALA A 308 13.00 -0.24 -5.92
C ALA A 308 13.22 -1.52 -6.76
N ARG A 309 14.08 -1.46 -7.79
CA ARG A 309 14.48 -2.65 -8.56
C ARG A 309 15.20 -3.69 -7.69
N GLU A 310 16.09 -3.26 -6.80
CA GLU A 310 16.77 -4.17 -5.88
C GLU A 310 15.81 -4.81 -4.88
N ILE A 311 14.83 -4.04 -4.37
CA ILE A 311 13.74 -4.55 -3.52
C ILE A 311 12.92 -5.61 -4.26
N HIS A 312 12.57 -5.38 -5.54
CA HIS A 312 11.90 -6.39 -6.37
C HIS A 312 12.73 -7.67 -6.50
N ARG A 313 14.05 -7.56 -6.66
CA ARG A 313 14.95 -8.71 -6.77
C ARG A 313 15.00 -9.53 -5.48
N ARG A 314 15.03 -8.87 -4.31
CA ARG A 314 15.18 -9.53 -3.01
C ARG A 314 13.86 -10.04 -2.41
N TYR A 315 12.80 -9.24 -2.47
CA TYR A 315 11.53 -9.51 -1.77
C TYR A 315 10.35 -9.84 -2.71
N GLY A 316 10.60 -9.77 -4.03
CA GLY A 316 9.59 -9.97 -5.07
C GLY A 316 8.90 -8.68 -5.51
N LYS A 317 8.29 -8.70 -6.70
CA LYS A 317 7.63 -7.53 -7.31
C LYS A 317 6.51 -6.91 -6.45
N ALA A 318 5.85 -7.71 -5.62
CA ALA A 318 4.78 -7.25 -4.72
C ALA A 318 5.27 -6.32 -3.58
N ALA A 319 6.58 -6.22 -3.34
CA ALA A 319 7.12 -5.36 -2.30
C ALA A 319 6.99 -3.86 -2.63
N ILE A 320 6.98 -3.51 -3.91
CA ILE A 320 6.72 -2.13 -4.40
C ILE A 320 5.83 -2.25 -5.62
N GLU A 321 4.55 -1.96 -5.46
CA GLU A 321 3.59 -2.11 -6.56
C GLU A 321 3.27 -0.78 -7.24
N ASN A 322 3.47 0.37 -6.59
CA ASN A 322 2.94 1.65 -7.06
C ASN A 322 3.94 2.79 -6.93
N VAL A 323 3.95 3.64 -7.94
CA VAL A 323 4.63 4.94 -7.98
C VAL A 323 3.57 6.01 -8.19
N ILE A 324 3.31 6.80 -7.16
CA ILE A 324 2.28 7.82 -7.10
C ILE A 324 2.90 9.17 -7.45
N ILE A 325 2.21 9.93 -8.30
CA ILE A 325 2.64 11.25 -8.75
C ILE A 325 1.74 12.30 -8.11
N SER A 326 2.22 12.98 -7.07
CA SER A 326 1.51 14.14 -6.50
C SER A 326 1.50 15.28 -7.52
N LYS A 327 0.43 16.09 -7.50
CA LYS A 327 0.25 17.24 -8.41
C LYS A 327 0.34 16.83 -9.89
N ALA A 328 -0.29 15.72 -10.26
CA ALA A 328 -0.35 15.30 -11.66
C ALA A 328 -1.36 16.16 -12.43
N ASP A 329 -0.91 16.85 -13.47
CA ASP A 329 -1.75 17.74 -14.30
C ASP A 329 -1.73 17.38 -15.80
N GLY A 330 -0.79 16.53 -16.23
CA GLY A 330 -0.59 16.19 -17.64
C GLY A 330 -0.36 14.70 -17.91
N VAL A 331 -0.32 14.36 -19.20
CA VAL A 331 0.09 13.02 -19.66
C VAL A 331 1.60 12.87 -19.56
N SER A 332 2.35 13.97 -19.74
CA SER A 332 3.81 13.99 -19.57
C SER A 332 4.23 13.46 -18.21
N ASP A 333 3.55 13.82 -17.13
CA ASP A 333 3.95 13.44 -15.75
C ASP A 333 4.00 11.91 -15.57
N ILE A 334 3.05 11.22 -16.19
CA ILE A 334 2.94 9.75 -16.14
C ILE A 334 4.05 9.12 -16.99
N LEU A 335 4.33 9.71 -18.15
CA LEU A 335 5.37 9.24 -19.07
C LEU A 335 6.79 9.57 -18.58
N GLU A 336 6.97 10.63 -17.79
CA GLU A 336 8.21 10.97 -17.09
C GLU A 336 8.55 9.87 -16.07
N VAL A 337 7.59 9.44 -15.25
CA VAL A 337 7.78 8.31 -14.36
C VAL A 337 8.02 7.00 -15.12
N ALA A 338 7.35 6.80 -16.25
CA ALA A 338 7.63 5.64 -17.11
C ALA A 338 9.09 5.65 -17.59
N LEU A 339 9.60 6.81 -17.98
CA LEU A 339 11.01 6.99 -18.36
C LEU A 339 11.94 6.67 -17.19
N LEU A 340 11.68 7.20 -15.98
CA LEU A 340 12.49 6.90 -14.79
C LEU A 340 12.43 5.40 -14.39
N ALA A 341 11.28 4.76 -14.54
CA ALA A 341 11.13 3.32 -14.35
C ALA A 341 11.96 2.52 -15.38
N LYS A 342 12.08 3.01 -16.63
CA LYS A 342 12.96 2.42 -17.65
C LYS A 342 14.43 2.50 -17.22
N GLU A 343 14.86 3.63 -16.66
CA GLU A 343 16.25 3.84 -16.20
C GLU A 343 16.70 2.84 -15.11
N ALA A 344 15.77 2.26 -14.37
CA ALA A 344 16.04 1.23 -13.36
C ALA A 344 15.66 -0.21 -13.80
N GLY A 345 15.17 -0.39 -15.01
CA GLY A 345 14.69 -1.69 -15.52
C GLY A 345 13.39 -2.18 -14.88
N LEU A 346 12.62 -1.29 -14.24
CA LEU A 346 11.25 -1.54 -13.80
C LEU A 346 10.25 -1.44 -14.97
N LEU A 347 10.62 -0.75 -16.04
CA LEU A 347 9.96 -0.77 -17.34
C LEU A 347 10.93 -1.32 -18.38
N ARG A 348 10.51 -2.33 -19.15
CA ARG A 348 11.28 -2.97 -20.22
C ARG A 348 10.54 -2.83 -21.55
N PRO A 349 10.88 -1.83 -22.38
CA PRO A 349 10.02 -1.42 -23.50
C PRO A 349 9.93 -2.47 -24.62
N ARG A 350 11.00 -3.25 -24.83
CA ARG A 350 11.01 -4.36 -25.82
C ARG A 350 10.10 -5.51 -25.43
N GLU A 351 10.04 -5.83 -24.14
CA GLU A 351 9.17 -6.87 -23.60
C GLU A 351 7.73 -6.36 -23.44
N GLY A 352 7.53 -5.05 -23.49
CA GLY A 352 6.24 -4.43 -23.16
C GLY A 352 5.89 -4.60 -21.69
N GLU A 353 6.89 -4.82 -20.82
CA GLU A 353 6.68 -5.08 -19.41
C GLU A 353 6.87 -3.83 -18.56
N LEU A 354 5.94 -3.63 -17.62
CA LEU A 354 5.99 -2.65 -16.56
C LEU A 354 5.76 -3.38 -15.23
N ASP A 355 6.70 -3.25 -14.28
CA ASP A 355 6.66 -3.96 -12.99
C ASP A 355 5.90 -3.18 -11.90
N VAL A 356 5.62 -1.89 -12.11
CA VAL A 356 4.95 -0.98 -11.15
C VAL A 356 3.75 -0.27 -11.78
N ASN A 357 2.72 0.03 -11.00
CA ASN A 357 1.65 0.92 -11.43
C ASN A 357 2.13 2.37 -11.32
N ILE A 358 1.90 3.17 -12.35
CA ILE A 358 2.14 4.61 -12.33
C ILE A 358 0.80 5.29 -12.04
N VAL A 359 0.67 5.92 -10.89
CA VAL A 359 -0.63 6.37 -10.34
C VAL A 359 -0.65 7.90 -10.29
N PRO A 360 -1.38 8.59 -11.17
CA PRO A 360 -1.57 10.03 -11.03
C PRO A 360 -2.44 10.33 -9.81
N LEU A 361 -2.03 11.31 -9.01
CA LEU A 361 -2.85 11.91 -7.95
C LEU A 361 -3.37 13.27 -8.43
N PHE A 362 -4.68 13.33 -8.66
CA PHE A 362 -5.39 14.57 -8.97
C PHE A 362 -5.82 15.23 -7.66
N GLU A 363 -5.23 16.38 -7.33
CA GLU A 363 -5.31 16.97 -5.99
C GLU A 363 -5.89 18.38 -5.93
N THR A 364 -5.97 19.12 -7.04
CA THR A 364 -6.68 20.42 -7.12
C THR A 364 -8.04 20.31 -7.80
N ILE A 365 -8.88 21.35 -7.70
CA ILE A 365 -10.17 21.40 -8.40
C ILE A 365 -9.96 21.34 -9.93
N GLY A 366 -8.95 22.05 -10.44
CA GLY A 366 -8.58 22.02 -11.85
C GLY A 366 -8.14 20.63 -12.31
N ASP A 367 -7.28 19.97 -11.53
CA ASP A 367 -6.77 18.62 -11.85
C ASP A 367 -7.90 17.59 -11.85
N LEU A 368 -8.81 17.66 -10.87
CA LEU A 368 -9.99 16.79 -10.80
C LEU A 368 -10.89 16.97 -12.02
N ALA A 369 -11.13 18.21 -12.44
CA ALA A 369 -11.92 18.50 -13.65
C ALA A 369 -11.23 18.00 -14.92
N ALA A 370 -9.89 18.10 -15.01
CA ALA A 370 -9.10 17.65 -16.15
C ALA A 370 -8.85 16.13 -16.19
N SER A 371 -9.01 15.43 -15.06
CA SER A 371 -8.64 14.02 -14.88
C SER A 371 -9.16 13.09 -15.98
N GLY A 372 -10.43 13.22 -16.35
CA GLY A 372 -11.05 12.42 -17.41
C GLY A 372 -10.36 12.61 -18.77
N ALA A 373 -10.10 13.86 -19.17
CA ALA A 373 -9.45 14.19 -20.44
C ALA A 373 -7.97 13.73 -20.47
N THR A 374 -7.25 13.93 -19.38
CA THR A 374 -5.85 13.48 -19.23
C THR A 374 -5.76 11.96 -19.37
N MET A 375 -6.63 11.22 -18.68
CA MET A 375 -6.65 9.76 -18.78
C MET A 375 -7.14 9.27 -20.14
N ASP A 376 -8.10 9.95 -20.78
CA ASP A 376 -8.56 9.60 -22.13
C ASP A 376 -7.42 9.68 -23.16
N LYS A 377 -6.64 10.76 -23.09
CA LYS A 377 -5.45 10.95 -23.94
C LYS A 377 -4.39 9.89 -23.67
N LEU A 378 -4.06 9.63 -22.41
CA LEU A 378 -3.06 8.62 -22.02
C LEU A 378 -3.45 7.21 -22.49
N LEU A 379 -4.69 6.78 -22.21
CA LEU A 379 -5.17 5.44 -22.55
C LEU A 379 -5.32 5.25 -24.07
N GLY A 380 -5.48 6.35 -24.82
CA GLY A 380 -5.42 6.38 -26.27
C GLY A 380 -4.01 6.17 -26.86
N LEU A 381 -2.94 6.27 -26.07
CA LEU A 381 -1.57 6.05 -26.55
C LEU A 381 -1.26 4.55 -26.70
N PRO A 382 -0.99 4.03 -27.91
CA PRO A 382 -0.72 2.60 -28.11
C PRO A 382 0.49 2.10 -27.32
N ALA A 383 1.51 2.95 -27.15
CA ALA A 383 2.71 2.62 -26.38
C ALA A 383 2.39 2.37 -24.90
N TYR A 384 1.53 3.21 -24.29
CA TYR A 384 1.14 3.05 -22.89
C TYR A 384 0.19 1.86 -22.72
N LYS A 385 -0.77 1.69 -23.63
CA LYS A 385 -1.68 0.53 -23.62
C LYS A 385 -0.95 -0.81 -23.69
N ARG A 386 0.16 -0.88 -24.45
CA ARG A 386 1.03 -2.07 -24.48
C ARG A 386 1.64 -2.38 -23.11
N LEU A 387 2.09 -1.36 -22.36
CA LEU A 387 2.62 -1.54 -21.01
C LEU A 387 1.53 -1.97 -20.02
N LEU A 388 0.33 -1.39 -20.12
CA LEU A 388 -0.81 -1.80 -19.28
C LEU A 388 -1.23 -3.25 -19.50
N ALA A 389 -0.98 -3.82 -20.69
CA ALA A 389 -1.28 -5.23 -20.94
C ALA A 389 -0.48 -6.16 -20.00
N SER A 390 0.78 -5.84 -19.68
CA SER A 390 1.57 -6.61 -18.71
C SER A 390 1.08 -6.45 -17.26
N ARG A 391 0.17 -5.49 -17.01
CA ARG A 391 -0.48 -5.21 -15.73
C ARG A 391 -1.95 -5.66 -15.71
N GLY A 392 -2.36 -6.47 -16.67
CA GLY A 392 -3.73 -6.99 -16.76
C GLY A 392 -4.77 -5.93 -17.14
N LEU A 393 -4.37 -4.91 -17.91
CA LEU A 393 -5.21 -3.80 -18.36
C LEU A 393 -5.94 -3.12 -17.19
N ALA A 394 -5.23 -2.89 -16.09
CA ALA A 394 -5.73 -2.17 -14.94
C ALA A 394 -4.89 -0.92 -14.70
N GLN A 395 -5.55 0.19 -14.38
CA GLN A 395 -4.90 1.46 -14.07
C GLN A 395 -5.55 2.04 -12.81
N GLU A 396 -4.70 2.53 -11.91
CA GLU A 396 -5.13 3.19 -10.68
C GLU A 396 -5.03 4.70 -10.84
N CYS A 397 -6.03 5.43 -10.32
CA CYS A 397 -6.02 6.89 -10.19
C CYS A 397 -6.24 7.25 -8.73
N MET A 398 -5.40 8.12 -8.19
CA MET A 398 -5.54 8.60 -6.82
C MET A 398 -6.28 9.93 -6.81
N LEU A 399 -7.19 10.09 -5.85
CA LEU A 399 -7.99 11.30 -5.67
C LEU A 399 -7.64 11.98 -4.34
N GLY A 400 -7.26 13.25 -4.41
CA GLY A 400 -6.86 14.06 -3.26
C GLY A 400 -8.05 14.78 -2.64
N TYR A 401 -8.45 14.39 -1.43
CA TYR A 401 -9.57 15.01 -0.71
C TYR A 401 -9.13 16.28 0.04
N SER A 402 -8.04 16.18 0.80
CA SER A 402 -7.60 17.28 1.68
C SER A 402 -7.04 18.45 0.87
N ASP A 403 -6.26 18.17 -0.16
CA ASP A 403 -5.66 19.19 -1.03
C ASP A 403 -6.72 19.90 -1.89
N SER A 404 -7.72 19.18 -2.42
CA SER A 404 -8.81 19.81 -3.19
C SER A 404 -9.72 20.65 -2.30
N ASN A 405 -9.92 20.24 -1.04
CA ASN A 405 -10.62 21.06 -0.04
C ASN A 405 -9.83 22.33 0.32
N LYS A 406 -8.49 22.27 0.39
CA LYS A 406 -7.64 23.47 0.56
C LYS A 406 -7.70 24.39 -0.65
N ASP A 407 -7.88 23.84 -1.85
CA ASP A 407 -7.96 24.61 -3.08
C ASP A 407 -9.34 25.30 -3.27
N GLY A 408 -10.43 24.53 -3.13
CA GLY A 408 -11.78 25.00 -3.46
C GLY A 408 -12.82 24.98 -2.35
N GLY A 409 -12.48 24.58 -1.13
CA GLY A 409 -13.43 24.43 -0.03
C GLY A 409 -14.24 23.13 -0.07
N PHE A 410 -14.97 22.86 1.01
CA PHE A 410 -15.48 21.52 1.30
C PHE A 410 -16.56 21.05 0.32
N LEU A 411 -17.52 21.91 0.00
CA LEU A 411 -18.62 21.53 -0.89
C LEU A 411 -18.12 21.31 -2.33
N THR A 412 -17.35 22.26 -2.85
CA THR A 412 -16.77 22.22 -4.19
C THR A 412 -15.82 21.04 -4.37
N SER A 413 -14.96 20.75 -3.38
CA SER A 413 -14.08 19.58 -3.45
C SER A 413 -14.86 18.27 -3.47
N GLY A 414 -15.85 18.10 -2.59
CA GLY A 414 -16.71 16.91 -2.58
C GLY A 414 -17.45 16.71 -3.90
N TRP A 415 -17.97 17.78 -4.49
CA TRP A 415 -18.63 17.74 -5.79
C TRP A 415 -17.66 17.44 -6.95
N SER A 416 -16.49 18.07 -6.95
CA SER A 416 -15.46 17.87 -7.99
C SER A 416 -14.94 16.44 -7.99
N LEU A 417 -14.76 15.84 -6.81
CA LEU A 417 -14.41 14.42 -6.66
C LEU A 417 -15.50 13.52 -7.27
N TYR A 418 -16.76 13.76 -6.94
CA TYR A 418 -17.88 12.99 -7.48
C TYR A 418 -17.94 13.07 -9.02
N ARG A 419 -17.73 14.26 -9.58
CA ARG A 419 -17.67 14.49 -11.04
C ARG A 419 -16.47 13.80 -11.69
N ALA A 420 -15.30 13.88 -11.07
CA ALA A 420 -14.09 13.23 -11.56
C ALA A 420 -14.25 11.69 -11.57
N GLU A 421 -14.81 11.12 -10.51
CA GLU A 421 -15.10 9.68 -10.41
C GLU A 421 -16.01 9.22 -11.56
N ILE A 422 -17.10 9.94 -11.87
CA ILE A 422 -17.98 9.65 -13.02
C ILE A 422 -17.21 9.69 -14.34
N ALA A 423 -16.46 10.78 -14.59
CA ALA A 423 -15.72 10.96 -15.84
C ALA A 423 -14.66 9.85 -16.03
N LEU A 424 -13.96 9.47 -14.96
CA LEU A 424 -12.97 8.39 -14.99
C LEU A 424 -13.63 7.04 -15.27
N VAL A 425 -14.76 6.72 -14.65
CA VAL A 425 -15.51 5.48 -14.92
C VAL A 425 -15.88 5.38 -16.39
N GLU A 426 -16.42 6.45 -16.98
CA GLU A 426 -16.80 6.49 -18.40
C GLU A 426 -15.60 6.33 -19.33
N VAL A 427 -14.51 7.07 -19.09
CA VAL A 427 -13.28 7.02 -19.88
C VAL A 427 -12.68 5.61 -19.86
N PHE A 428 -12.54 5.02 -18.69
CA PHE A 428 -11.92 3.69 -18.55
C PHE A 428 -12.75 2.59 -19.21
N ALA A 429 -14.08 2.68 -19.09
CA ALA A 429 -15.00 1.78 -19.80
C ALA A 429 -14.84 1.89 -21.32
N ARG A 430 -14.74 3.10 -21.89
CA ARG A 430 -14.52 3.32 -23.33
C ARG A 430 -13.21 2.68 -23.83
N HIS A 431 -12.15 2.69 -23.02
CA HIS A 431 -10.85 2.12 -23.39
C HIS A 431 -10.70 0.61 -23.11
N GLY A 432 -11.66 0.01 -22.39
CA GLY A 432 -11.60 -1.39 -21.94
C GLY A 432 -10.51 -1.62 -20.89
N VAL A 433 -10.28 -0.64 -20.01
CA VAL A 433 -9.27 -0.69 -18.94
C VAL A 433 -9.99 -0.71 -17.59
N ALA A 434 -9.60 -1.63 -16.71
CA ALA A 434 -10.17 -1.71 -15.37
C ALA A 434 -9.67 -0.55 -14.50
N LEU A 435 -10.61 0.24 -13.96
CA LEU A 435 -10.32 1.33 -13.04
C LEU A 435 -10.15 0.80 -11.62
N ARG A 436 -9.18 1.33 -10.89
CA ARG A 436 -9.14 1.27 -9.43
C ARG A 436 -8.97 2.68 -8.88
N LEU A 437 -9.90 3.13 -8.06
CA LEU A 437 -9.78 4.42 -7.39
C LEU A 437 -9.02 4.26 -6.07
N PHE A 438 -8.06 5.16 -5.88
CA PHE A 438 -7.32 5.29 -4.63
C PHE A 438 -7.71 6.59 -3.92
N HIS A 439 -8.44 6.46 -2.83
CA HIS A 439 -8.95 7.58 -2.07
C HIS A 439 -7.93 8.02 -1.01
N GLY A 440 -7.39 9.24 -1.16
CA GLY A 440 -6.59 9.93 -0.12
C GLY A 440 -7.44 10.44 1.06
N ARG A 441 -8.47 9.69 1.41
CA ARG A 441 -9.51 10.07 2.36
C ARG A 441 -8.98 10.06 3.80
N GLY A 442 -9.51 10.94 4.63
CA GLY A 442 -9.08 11.15 6.00
C GLY A 442 -10.15 10.94 7.07
N GLY A 443 -9.73 11.11 8.33
CA GLY A 443 -10.58 10.87 9.51
C GLY A 443 -11.55 12.00 9.84
N SER A 444 -11.20 13.25 9.54
CA SER A 444 -12.04 14.43 9.78
C SER A 444 -12.96 14.73 8.60
N VAL A 445 -14.11 15.38 8.85
CA VAL A 445 -15.10 15.71 7.80
C VAL A 445 -14.45 16.40 6.60
N GLY A 446 -13.59 17.40 6.83
CA GLY A 446 -12.86 18.14 5.77
C GLY A 446 -11.85 17.31 4.96
N ARG A 447 -11.60 16.06 5.34
CA ARG A 447 -10.81 15.08 4.58
C ARG A 447 -11.68 13.96 4.02
N GLY A 448 -12.99 14.17 3.98
CA GLY A 448 -13.99 13.16 3.64
C GLY A 448 -14.33 12.22 4.80
N GLY A 449 -13.94 12.52 6.03
CA GLY A 449 -14.21 11.68 7.21
C GLY A 449 -15.70 11.41 7.44
N GLY A 450 -15.97 10.27 8.07
CA GLY A 450 -17.30 9.70 8.23
C GLY A 450 -17.22 8.18 8.33
N PRO A 451 -18.33 7.49 8.65
CA PRO A 451 -18.30 6.05 8.74
C PRO A 451 -18.01 5.42 7.37
N SER A 452 -16.96 4.58 7.33
CA SER A 452 -16.38 4.08 6.08
C SER A 452 -17.36 3.27 5.23
N TYR A 453 -18.30 2.55 5.88
CA TYR A 453 -19.30 1.75 5.19
C TYR A 453 -20.17 2.59 4.25
N GLN A 454 -20.89 3.57 4.81
CA GLN A 454 -21.85 4.40 4.07
C GLN A 454 -21.18 5.14 2.91
N ALA A 455 -19.94 5.55 3.12
CA ALA A 455 -19.29 6.38 2.13
C ALA A 455 -18.52 5.59 1.06
N ILE A 456 -18.33 4.27 1.23
CA ILE A 456 -18.01 3.38 0.11
C ILE A 456 -19.28 3.16 -0.73
N LEU A 457 -20.44 2.98 -0.09
CA LEU A 457 -21.72 2.82 -0.79
C LEU A 457 -22.17 4.08 -1.54
N ALA A 458 -21.82 5.26 -1.03
CA ALA A 458 -22.18 6.55 -1.63
C ALA A 458 -21.35 6.91 -2.87
N GLN A 459 -20.37 6.08 -3.23
CA GLN A 459 -19.55 6.28 -4.43
C GLN A 459 -20.42 6.12 -5.71
N PRO A 460 -20.08 6.81 -6.80
CA PRO A 460 -20.80 6.70 -8.07
C PRO A 460 -20.88 5.27 -8.58
N ALA A 461 -21.92 5.00 -9.38
CA ALA A 461 -22.07 3.70 -10.02
C ALA A 461 -20.86 3.36 -10.88
N GLY A 462 -20.33 2.15 -10.69
CA GLY A 462 -19.15 1.68 -11.41
C GLY A 462 -17.82 2.22 -10.88
N ALA A 463 -17.79 3.00 -9.79
CA ALA A 463 -16.54 3.46 -9.16
C ALA A 463 -15.83 2.35 -8.35
N VAL A 464 -16.60 1.43 -7.74
CA VAL A 464 -16.08 0.46 -6.75
C VAL A 464 -15.74 -0.93 -7.34
N GLN A 465 -15.94 -1.17 -8.65
CA GLN A 465 -15.68 -2.40 -9.47
C GLN A 465 -14.92 -3.61 -8.84
N GLY A 466 -15.37 -4.12 -7.68
CA GLY A 466 -14.65 -5.10 -6.86
C GLY A 466 -13.31 -4.62 -6.28
N ARG A 467 -12.95 -3.35 -6.44
CA ARG A 467 -11.62 -2.81 -6.13
C ARG A 467 -11.75 -1.38 -5.60
N ILE A 468 -11.27 -1.19 -4.38
CA ILE A 468 -11.10 0.12 -3.78
C ILE A 468 -9.80 0.15 -3.00
N ARG A 469 -9.15 1.33 -2.97
CA ARG A 469 -8.00 1.57 -2.14
C ARG A 469 -8.22 2.84 -1.33
N ILE A 470 -7.91 2.80 -0.04
CA ILE A 470 -8.17 3.91 0.88
C ILE A 470 -6.92 4.14 1.74
N THR A 471 -6.54 5.40 1.91
CA THR A 471 -5.51 5.79 2.87
C THR A 471 -6.10 5.77 4.28
N GLU A 472 -5.46 5.05 5.20
CA GLU A 472 -5.74 5.18 6.64
C GLU A 472 -4.77 6.18 7.24
N GLN A 473 -5.28 7.30 7.75
CA GLN A 473 -4.42 8.35 8.29
C GLN A 473 -3.84 8.00 9.66
N GLY A 474 -2.67 8.57 9.97
CA GLY A 474 -1.94 8.29 11.21
C GLY A 474 -2.72 8.66 12.47
N GLU A 475 -3.55 9.70 12.42
CA GLU A 475 -4.39 10.12 13.55
C GLU A 475 -5.54 9.16 13.88
N VAL A 476 -5.99 8.35 12.91
CA VAL A 476 -7.09 7.38 13.11
C VAL A 476 -6.61 5.95 13.27
N ILE A 477 -5.34 5.66 12.96
CA ILE A 477 -4.84 4.28 12.95
C ILE A 477 -4.94 3.63 14.35
N ALA A 478 -4.67 4.38 15.41
CA ALA A 478 -4.75 3.88 16.78
C ALA A 478 -6.20 3.55 17.17
N SER A 479 -7.15 4.45 16.88
CA SER A 479 -8.56 4.21 17.21
C SER A 479 -9.16 3.06 16.40
N LYS A 480 -8.66 2.81 15.19
CA LYS A 480 -9.13 1.71 14.34
C LYS A 480 -8.45 0.37 14.60
N TYR A 481 -7.16 0.34 14.88
CA TYR A 481 -6.35 -0.88 14.81
C TYR A 481 -5.50 -1.18 16.05
N ALA A 482 -5.48 -0.33 17.10
CA ALA A 482 -4.73 -0.64 18.32
C ALA A 482 -5.34 -1.81 19.11
N ASN A 483 -6.66 -1.98 19.05
CA ASN A 483 -7.37 -3.13 19.61
C ASN A 483 -7.62 -4.17 18.49
N PRO A 484 -7.21 -5.44 18.67
CA PRO A 484 -7.36 -6.46 17.62
C PRO A 484 -8.81 -6.72 17.20
N GLU A 485 -9.77 -6.75 18.14
CA GLU A 485 -11.18 -7.03 17.83
C GLU A 485 -11.80 -5.88 17.03
N LEU A 486 -11.52 -4.64 17.44
CA LEU A 486 -11.94 -3.45 16.71
C LEU A 486 -11.28 -3.38 15.33
N GLY A 487 -10.00 -3.71 15.26
CA GLY A 487 -9.25 -3.82 14.01
C GLY A 487 -9.90 -4.81 13.05
N ARG A 488 -10.26 -6.01 13.51
CA ARG A 488 -10.98 -6.98 12.70
C ARG A 488 -12.32 -6.44 12.22
N ARG A 489 -13.10 -5.79 13.09
CA ARG A 489 -14.41 -5.20 12.72
C ARG A 489 -14.27 -4.13 11.65
N ASN A 490 -13.24 -3.30 11.71
CA ASN A 490 -12.97 -2.30 10.67
C ASN A 490 -12.64 -2.96 9.32
N LEU A 491 -11.84 -4.03 9.32
CA LEU A 491 -11.55 -4.80 8.11
C LEU A 491 -12.80 -5.49 7.54
N GLU A 492 -13.68 -6.02 8.42
CA GLU A 492 -14.98 -6.59 8.04
C GLU A 492 -15.87 -5.54 7.36
N ILE A 493 -15.93 -4.32 7.91
CA ILE A 493 -16.70 -3.20 7.35
C ILE A 493 -16.22 -2.84 5.94
N LEU A 494 -14.90 -2.73 5.74
CA LEU A 494 -14.33 -2.39 4.43
C LEU A 494 -14.63 -3.48 3.39
N ALA A 495 -14.46 -4.75 3.75
CA ALA A 495 -14.76 -5.87 2.87
C ALA A 495 -16.26 -5.93 2.52
N ALA A 496 -17.13 -5.80 3.52
CA ALA A 496 -18.58 -5.83 3.32
C ALA A 496 -19.06 -4.70 2.41
N ALA A 497 -18.66 -3.45 2.69
CA ALA A 497 -19.06 -2.30 1.89
C ALA A 497 -18.59 -2.39 0.44
N THR A 498 -17.37 -2.90 0.21
CA THR A 498 -16.83 -3.09 -1.14
C THR A 498 -17.60 -4.15 -1.91
N LEU A 499 -17.92 -5.28 -1.27
CA LEU A 499 -18.72 -6.35 -1.88
C LEU A 499 -20.14 -5.85 -2.20
N GLU A 500 -20.76 -5.13 -1.27
CA GLU A 500 -22.10 -4.57 -1.45
C GLU A 500 -22.16 -3.56 -2.59
N ALA A 501 -21.27 -2.56 -2.59
CA ALA A 501 -21.16 -1.55 -3.65
C ALA A 501 -20.84 -2.15 -5.03
N THR A 502 -20.29 -3.37 -5.08
CA THR A 502 -19.93 -4.04 -6.34
C THR A 502 -21.03 -4.95 -6.85
N LEU A 503 -21.64 -5.74 -5.96
CA LEU A 503 -22.51 -6.86 -6.33
C LEU A 503 -23.99 -6.52 -6.24
N LEU A 504 -24.38 -5.61 -5.35
CA LEU A 504 -25.76 -5.20 -5.24
C LEU A 504 -26.02 -4.02 -6.17
N PRO A 505 -27.19 -3.95 -6.82
CA PRO A 505 -27.58 -2.75 -7.53
C PRO A 505 -27.55 -1.58 -6.55
N HIS A 506 -27.04 -0.43 -6.98
CA HIS A 506 -27.20 0.80 -6.20
C HIS A 506 -28.70 0.97 -5.95
N GLU A 507 -29.15 0.91 -4.69
CA GLU A 507 -30.56 1.02 -4.32
C GLU A 507 -31.19 2.38 -4.70
N HIS A 508 -30.37 3.30 -5.23
CA HIS A 508 -30.76 4.61 -5.70
C HIS A 508 -30.52 4.73 -7.20
N ASP A 509 -31.53 5.21 -7.92
CA ASP A 509 -31.41 5.65 -9.31
C ASP A 509 -30.21 6.59 -9.47
N ALA A 510 -29.63 6.63 -10.68
CA ALA A 510 -28.66 7.68 -11.03
C ALA A 510 -29.24 9.05 -10.60
N PRO A 511 -28.45 9.95 -9.99
CA PRO A 511 -28.99 11.18 -9.43
C PRO A 511 -29.74 11.95 -10.51
N ARG A 512 -30.93 12.43 -10.15
CA ARG A 512 -31.77 13.15 -11.10
C ARG A 512 -31.01 14.37 -11.66
N PRO A 513 -31.11 14.68 -12.96
CA PRO A 513 -30.37 15.79 -13.56
C PRO A 513 -30.54 17.12 -12.83
N GLU A 514 -31.73 17.40 -12.27
CA GLU A 514 -31.97 18.60 -11.47
C GLU A 514 -31.13 18.67 -10.19
N PHE A 515 -30.78 17.54 -9.58
CA PHE A 515 -29.91 17.50 -8.41
C PHE A 515 -28.46 17.76 -8.79
N LEU A 516 -28.01 17.24 -9.94
CA LEU A 516 -26.67 17.50 -10.45
C LEU A 516 -26.52 18.99 -10.79
N ALA A 517 -27.53 19.59 -11.43
CA ALA A 517 -27.53 21.02 -11.75
C ALA A 517 -27.54 21.90 -10.50
N ALA A 518 -28.35 21.55 -9.49
CA ALA A 518 -28.37 22.27 -8.22
C ALA A 518 -27.03 22.16 -7.48
N MET A 519 -26.39 20.98 -7.50
CA MET A 519 -25.06 20.80 -6.91
C MET A 519 -23.98 21.60 -7.63
N GLU A 520 -24.06 21.73 -8.95
CA GLU A 520 -23.17 22.59 -9.74
C GLU A 520 -23.28 24.05 -9.30
N GLU A 521 -24.51 24.59 -9.24
CA GLU A 521 -24.76 25.96 -8.79
C GLU A 521 -24.24 26.19 -7.35
N LEU A 522 -24.55 25.27 -6.44
CA LEU A 522 -24.06 25.34 -5.06
C LEU A 522 -22.53 25.30 -4.97
N SER A 523 -21.90 24.44 -5.78
CA SER A 523 -20.44 24.33 -5.88
C SER A 523 -19.79 25.62 -6.37
N ASP A 524 -20.36 26.27 -7.40
CA ASP A 524 -19.87 27.54 -7.94
C ASP A 524 -19.99 28.70 -6.94
N HIS A 525 -21.09 28.74 -6.19
CA HIS A 525 -21.27 29.72 -5.11
C HIS A 525 -20.29 29.47 -3.96
N ALA A 526 -20.13 28.21 -3.52
CA ALA A 526 -19.22 27.85 -2.44
C ALA A 526 -17.75 28.10 -2.81
N PHE A 527 -17.36 27.79 -4.05
CA PHE A 527 -15.99 27.99 -4.54
C PHE A 527 -15.61 29.46 -4.50
N ARG A 528 -16.45 30.33 -5.06
CA ARG A 528 -16.24 31.78 -5.03
C ARG A 528 -16.17 32.29 -3.60
N ALA A 529 -17.14 31.95 -2.75
CA ALA A 529 -17.15 32.41 -1.36
C ALA A 529 -15.89 31.98 -0.58
N TYR A 530 -15.41 30.75 -0.80
CA TYR A 530 -14.19 30.25 -0.18
C TYR A 530 -12.94 30.96 -0.71
N ARG A 531 -12.82 31.11 -2.04
CA ARG A 531 -11.69 31.77 -2.70
C ARG A 531 -11.60 33.24 -2.31
N ASP A 532 -12.72 33.94 -2.34
CA ASP A 532 -12.85 35.35 -1.93
C ASP A 532 -12.34 35.54 -0.50
N LEU A 533 -12.69 34.64 0.41
CA LEU A 533 -12.24 34.70 1.81
C LEU A 533 -10.75 34.36 1.98
N VAL A 534 -10.31 33.22 1.44
CA VAL A 534 -8.99 32.66 1.78
C VAL A 534 -7.87 33.31 0.97
N TYR A 535 -8.11 33.59 -0.31
CA TYR A 535 -7.07 34.00 -1.25
C TYR A 535 -7.19 35.47 -1.69
N GLU A 536 -8.39 36.04 -1.68
CA GLU A 536 -8.62 37.40 -2.18
C GLU A 536 -8.80 38.44 -1.08
N THR A 537 -9.20 38.04 0.13
CA THR A 537 -9.40 38.97 1.26
C THR A 537 -8.06 39.49 1.77
N PRO A 538 -7.80 40.81 1.68
CA PRO A 538 -6.55 41.38 2.16
C PRO A 538 -6.36 41.14 3.66
N GLY A 539 -5.22 40.58 4.05
CA GLY A 539 -4.87 40.32 5.44
C GLY A 539 -5.39 38.98 6.00
N PHE A 540 -6.08 38.15 5.21
CA PHE A 540 -6.50 36.82 5.65
C PHE A 540 -5.30 35.95 6.07
N GLU A 541 -4.23 35.94 5.27
CA GLU A 541 -2.99 35.23 5.59
C GLU A 541 -2.47 35.61 6.98
N ARG A 542 -2.35 36.91 7.25
CA ARG A 542 -1.92 37.42 8.56
C ARG A 542 -2.86 36.97 9.67
N TYR A 543 -4.17 37.11 9.48
CA TYR A 543 -5.17 36.65 10.44
C TYR A 543 -5.01 35.16 10.73
N PHE A 544 -4.84 34.31 9.71
CA PHE A 544 -4.67 32.87 9.87
C PHE A 544 -3.44 32.52 10.72
N TRP A 545 -2.28 33.12 10.41
CA TRP A 545 -1.05 32.86 11.16
C TRP A 545 -1.09 33.43 12.60
N GLU A 546 -1.76 34.55 12.83
CA GLU A 546 -1.84 35.19 14.17
C GLU A 546 -2.97 34.61 15.05
N SER A 547 -4.04 34.06 14.46
CA SER A 547 -5.21 33.54 15.20
C SER A 547 -5.18 32.04 15.44
N THR A 548 -4.30 31.31 14.77
CA THR A 548 -4.13 29.86 14.92
C THR A 548 -2.79 29.52 15.57
N VAL A 549 -2.65 28.27 16.01
CA VAL A 549 -1.42 27.74 16.63
C VAL A 549 -0.51 27.02 15.62
N ILE A 550 -0.65 27.36 14.33
CA ILE A 550 0.01 26.62 13.24
C ILE A 550 1.55 26.77 13.29
N ALA A 551 2.03 27.95 13.69
CA ALA A 551 3.46 28.22 13.85
C ALA A 551 4.05 27.37 14.98
N GLU A 552 3.32 27.25 16.10
CA GLU A 552 3.68 26.41 17.23
C GLU A 552 3.65 24.93 16.83
N ILE A 553 2.60 24.46 16.14
CA ILE A 553 2.50 23.08 15.65
C ILE A 553 3.68 22.72 14.74
N ALA A 554 4.08 23.64 13.84
CA ALA A 554 5.23 23.43 12.95
C ALA A 554 6.56 23.35 13.70
N ALA A 555 6.67 23.96 14.89
CA ALA A 555 7.84 23.90 15.76
C ALA A 555 7.86 22.64 16.66
N LEU A 556 6.72 21.95 16.83
CA LEU A 556 6.64 20.74 17.63
C LEU A 556 7.24 19.51 16.93
N ASN A 557 7.76 18.58 17.73
CA ASN A 557 8.35 17.31 17.27
C ASN A 557 7.29 16.24 16.91
N ILE A 558 6.29 16.60 16.10
CA ILE A 558 5.11 15.76 15.82
C ILE A 558 5.36 14.77 14.67
N GLY A 559 6.10 15.16 13.62
CA GLY A 559 6.37 14.32 12.46
C GLY A 559 7.72 14.60 11.80
N SER A 560 8.15 13.69 10.93
CA SER A 560 9.42 13.84 10.19
C SER A 560 9.39 14.95 9.13
N ARG A 561 8.21 15.21 8.54
CA ARG A 561 8.02 16.09 7.38
C ARG A 561 7.87 17.58 7.75
N PRO A 562 8.35 18.53 6.91
CA PRO A 562 8.07 19.96 7.07
C PRO A 562 6.59 20.32 6.81
N ALA A 563 6.10 21.39 7.46
CA ALA A 563 4.71 21.86 7.35
C ALA A 563 4.38 22.58 6.02
N SER A 564 5.35 23.26 5.41
CA SER A 564 5.19 23.98 4.13
C SER A 564 6.13 23.42 3.07
N ARG A 565 5.74 23.54 1.79
CA ARG A 565 6.58 23.17 0.63
C ARG A 565 7.71 24.21 0.43
N LYS A 566 7.48 25.47 0.77
CA LYS A 566 8.45 26.58 0.66
C LYS A 566 8.56 27.36 1.97
N LYS A 567 9.62 28.16 2.11
CA LYS A 567 9.79 29.06 3.28
C LYS A 567 9.02 30.37 3.08
N THR A 568 7.70 30.25 2.92
CA THR A 568 6.76 31.34 2.68
C THR A 568 5.57 31.17 3.64
N THR A 569 4.84 32.27 3.87
CA THR A 569 3.61 32.29 4.67
C THR A 569 2.35 32.18 3.81
N ALA A 570 2.51 32.12 2.48
CA ALA A 570 1.43 31.91 1.53
C ALA A 570 0.69 30.59 1.79
N ILE A 571 -0.65 30.64 1.76
CA ILE A 571 -1.53 29.48 2.03
C ILE A 571 -1.38 28.39 0.96
N GLU A 572 -1.03 28.78 -0.27
CA GLU A 572 -0.75 27.90 -1.39
C GLU A 572 0.40 26.94 -1.09
N ASP A 573 1.44 27.43 -0.43
CA ASP A 573 2.64 26.67 -0.08
C ASP A 573 2.43 25.81 1.18
N LEU A 574 1.43 26.12 2.01
CA LEU A 574 1.01 25.32 3.15
C LEU A 574 0.40 23.99 2.69
N ARG A 575 0.78 22.89 3.34
CA ARG A 575 0.25 21.55 3.03
C ARG A 575 -1.16 21.36 3.62
N ALA A 576 -1.90 20.40 3.08
CA ALA A 576 -3.25 20.07 3.56
C ALA A 576 -3.31 19.35 4.94
N ILE A 577 -2.17 18.89 5.48
CA ILE A 577 -2.14 18.33 6.84
C ILE A 577 -2.14 19.43 7.91
N PRO A 578 -1.28 20.45 7.80
CA PRO A 578 -1.28 21.60 8.71
C PRO A 578 -2.45 22.58 8.50
N TRP A 579 -2.96 22.75 7.28
CA TRP A 579 -4.24 23.40 7.01
C TRP A 579 -5.39 22.61 7.63
#